data_AF-A0A7X1AY29-F1
#
_entry.id   AF-A0A7X1AY29-F1
#
_cell.length_a   1.000
_cell.length_b   1.000
_cell.length_c   1.000
_cell.angle_alpha   90.00
_cell.angle_beta   90.00
_cell.angle_gamma   90.00
#
_symmetry.space_group_name_H-M   'P 1'
#
loop_
_entity.id
_entity.type
_entity.pdbx_description
1 polymer ?
#
loop_
_entity_poly.entity_id
_entity_poly.type
_entity_poly.pdbx_seq_one_letter_code
_entity_poly.pdbx_strand_id
1 'polypeptide(L)'
;MKKIPRFAVTELEGLIQLLQGEDIPFDLEGVSMGASAIGGTTEYFLVVHDEDFIDTCALLMDYFSISGGTQEPFEGTCPACGTTVPKSLDCPECGLHFGFPTPDGIKEHPFYRFLEHHSLLPED
;
A
#
# COMPACT_ATOMS: atom_id res chain seq x y z
N MET A 1 -6.34 -7.08 18.73
CA MET A 1 -6.16 -5.81 18.00
C MET A 1 -4.71 -5.68 17.57
N LYS A 2 -4.47 -5.35 16.30
CA LYS A 2 -3.16 -5.00 15.75
C LYS A 2 -3.08 -3.50 15.47
N LYS A 3 -1.89 -2.93 15.68
CA LYS A 3 -1.60 -1.54 15.37
C LYS A 3 -0.79 -1.47 14.08
N ILE A 4 -1.37 -0.90 13.04
CA ILE A 4 -0.68 -0.51 11.81
C ILE A 4 -0.06 0.88 12.07
N PRO A 5 1.14 1.17 11.54
CA PRO A 5 1.91 2.37 11.85
C PRO A 5 1.20 3.68 11.59
N ARG A 6 1.91 4.74 11.95
CA ARG A 6 1.41 6.10 11.94
C ARG A 6 1.26 6.62 10.52
N PHE A 7 0.10 7.20 10.25
CA PHE A 7 -0.22 7.95 9.04
C PHE A 7 -0.39 9.42 9.36
N ALA A 8 -0.02 10.29 8.41
CA ALA A 8 -0.30 11.71 8.51
C ALA A 8 -1.80 11.98 8.35
N VAL A 9 -2.31 13.06 8.94
CA VAL A 9 -3.73 13.47 8.81
C VAL A 9 -4.20 13.48 7.36
N THR A 10 -3.34 13.96 6.44
CA THR A 10 -3.65 14.06 5.02
C THR A 10 -3.85 12.70 4.33
N GLU A 11 -3.24 11.64 4.86
CA GLU A 11 -3.37 10.28 4.32
C GLU A 11 -4.58 9.58 4.92
N LEU A 12 -4.89 9.85 6.20
CA LEU A 12 -5.99 9.20 6.92
C LEU A 12 -7.34 9.35 6.25
N GLU A 13 -7.65 10.50 5.66
CA GLU A 13 -8.95 10.71 5.02
C GLU A 13 -9.19 9.69 3.90
N GLY A 14 -8.15 9.38 3.11
CA GLY A 14 -8.20 8.35 2.07
C GLY A 14 -8.32 6.94 2.67
N LEU A 15 -7.54 6.65 3.71
CA LEU A 15 -7.54 5.34 4.36
C LEU A 15 -8.88 5.02 5.06
N ILE A 16 -9.49 6.02 5.71
CA ILE A 16 -10.80 5.89 6.35
C ILE A 16 -11.86 5.54 5.31
N GLN A 17 -11.90 6.27 4.19
CA GLN A 17 -12.86 6.00 3.12
C GLN A 17 -12.67 4.60 2.52
N LEU A 18 -11.42 4.18 2.35
CA LEU A 18 -11.06 2.87 1.84
C LEU A 18 -11.56 1.74 2.75
N LEU A 19 -11.28 1.81 4.05
CA LEU A 19 -11.70 0.80 5.02
C LEU A 19 -13.22 0.76 5.23
N GLN A 20 -13.87 1.93 5.22
CA GLN A 20 -15.33 2.01 5.28
C GLN A 20 -15.99 1.42 4.02
N GLY A 21 -15.34 1.54 2.86
CA GLY A 21 -15.81 0.93 1.61
C GLY A 21 -15.83 -0.60 1.65
N GLU A 22 -14.84 -1.19 2.33
CA GLU A 22 -14.69 -2.64 2.49
C GLU A 22 -15.35 -3.20 3.77
N ASP A 23 -16.11 -2.38 4.51
CA ASP A 23 -16.76 -2.74 5.79
C ASP A 23 -15.79 -3.25 6.87
N ILE A 24 -14.53 -2.81 6.83
CA ILE A 24 -13.49 -3.23 7.79
C ILE A 24 -13.61 -2.39 9.08
N PRO A 25 -13.81 -3.01 10.25
CA PRO A 25 -13.87 -2.30 11.52
C PRO A 25 -12.48 -1.81 11.95
N PHE A 26 -12.36 -0.51 12.26
CA PHE A 26 -11.11 0.08 12.72
C PHE A 26 -11.32 1.15 13.79
N ASP A 27 -10.29 1.35 14.60
CA ASP A 27 -10.13 2.44 15.55
C ASP A 27 -8.92 3.32 15.17
N LEU A 28 -8.90 4.56 15.65
CA LEU A 28 -7.80 5.50 15.43
C LEU A 28 -7.18 5.93 16.76
N GLU A 29 -5.87 5.74 16.88
CA GLU A 29 -5.11 6.19 18.05
C GLU A 29 -4.15 7.31 17.64
N GLY A 30 -4.52 8.55 17.97
CA GLY A 30 -3.72 9.75 17.67
C GLY A 30 -2.51 9.88 18.59
N VAL A 31 -1.35 10.15 17.99
CA VAL A 31 -0.12 10.54 18.69
C VAL A 31 0.32 11.91 18.21
N SER A 32 0.28 12.87 19.12
CA SER A 32 0.89 14.18 18.89
C SER A 32 2.37 14.12 19.27
N MET A 33 3.26 14.28 18.30
CA MET A 33 4.67 14.48 18.59
C MET A 33 4.88 15.96 18.93
N GLY A 34 5.40 16.20 20.14
CA GLY A 34 5.44 17.52 20.76
C GLY A 34 6.18 18.58 19.93
N ALA A 35 5.56 19.77 19.88
CA ALA A 35 6.11 20.96 19.26
C ALA A 35 7.21 21.59 20.12
N SER A 36 8.45 21.61 19.63
CA SER A 36 9.34 22.71 20.01
C SER A 36 8.89 23.94 19.26
N ALA A 37 8.36 24.97 19.94
CA ALA A 37 8.04 26.37 19.54
C ALA A 37 7.41 26.70 18.15
N ILE A 38 7.33 25.78 17.18
CA ILE A 38 7.15 26.06 15.75
C ILE A 38 6.06 25.17 15.11
N GLY A 39 5.37 24.33 15.91
CA GLY A 39 4.29 23.46 15.42
C GLY A 39 4.51 22.00 15.81
N GLY A 40 3.40 21.29 16.03
CA GLY A 40 3.39 19.86 16.33
C GLY A 40 2.77 19.10 15.18
N THR A 41 3.25 17.88 14.94
CA THR A 41 2.66 16.96 13.97
C THR A 41 1.82 15.94 14.74
N THR A 42 0.56 15.79 14.35
CA THR A 42 -0.28 14.69 14.83
C THR A 42 -0.31 13.62 13.76
N GLU A 43 0.03 12.40 14.17
CA GLU A 43 -0.05 11.21 13.35
C GLU A 43 -1.00 10.21 14.04
N TYR A 44 -1.58 9.26 13.31
CA TYR A 44 -2.51 8.30 13.89
C TYR A 44 -2.13 6.88 13.54
N PHE A 45 -2.17 6.01 14.53
CA PHE A 45 -2.15 4.57 14.30
C PHE A 45 -3.54 4.12 13.88
N LEU A 46 -3.57 3.24 12.88
CA LEU A 46 -4.76 2.48 12.52
C LEU A 46 -4.79 1.20 13.34
N VAL A 47 -5.85 1.01 14.13
CA VAL A 47 -6.02 -0.16 15.00
C VAL A 47 -7.13 -1.02 14.43
N VAL A 48 -6.81 -2.26 14.07
CA VAL A 48 -7.75 -3.22 13.48
C VAL A 48 -7.82 -4.49 14.30
N HIS A 49 -8.89 -5.26 14.12
CA HIS A 49 -8.98 -6.59 14.71
C HIS A 49 -7.90 -7.52 14.15
N ASP A 50 -7.51 -8.55 14.91
CA ASP A 50 -6.47 -9.47 14.45
C ASP A 50 -6.91 -10.27 13.22
N GLU A 51 -8.22 -10.51 13.07
CA GLU A 51 -8.82 -11.20 11.93
C GLU A 51 -8.73 -10.37 10.65
N ASP A 52 -8.98 -9.07 10.73
CA ASP A 52 -8.97 -8.15 9.57
C ASP A 52 -7.55 -7.63 9.24
N PHE A 53 -6.55 -7.96 10.04
CA PHE A 53 -5.22 -7.37 9.92
C PHE A 53 -4.56 -7.64 8.56
N ILE A 54 -4.66 -8.88 8.07
CA ILE A 54 -4.04 -9.27 6.79
C ILE A 54 -4.75 -8.58 5.62
N ASP A 55 -6.09 -8.59 5.63
CA ASP A 55 -6.89 -7.97 4.58
C ASP A 55 -6.69 -6.45 4.56
N THR A 56 -6.62 -5.83 5.74
CA THR A 56 -6.26 -4.41 5.89
C THR A 56 -4.89 -4.13 5.30
N CYS A 57 -3.87 -4.94 5.63
CA CYS A 57 -2.53 -4.75 5.07
C CYS A 57 -2.54 -4.89 3.54
N ALA A 58 -3.25 -5.85 2.98
CA ALA A 58 -3.38 -6.03 1.53
C ALA A 58 -4.03 -4.81 0.86
N LEU A 59 -5.11 -4.29 1.44
CA LEU A 59 -5.83 -3.12 0.94
C LEU A 59 -4.96 -1.85 0.98
N LEU A 60 -4.21 -1.66 2.07
CA LEU A 60 -3.26 -0.55 2.18
C LEU A 60 -2.07 -0.70 1.22
N MET A 61 -1.59 -1.92 0.99
CA MET A 61 -0.55 -2.18 -0.01
C MET A 61 -1.03 -1.78 -1.41
N ASP A 62 -2.26 -2.12 -1.78
CA ASP A 62 -2.87 -1.67 -3.05
C ASP A 62 -2.96 -0.14 -3.13
N TYR A 63 -3.48 0.50 -2.07
CA TYR A 63 -3.60 1.96 -1.99
C TYR A 63 -2.26 2.70 -2.19
N PHE A 64 -1.18 2.19 -1.58
CA PHE A 64 0.15 2.77 -1.71
C PHE A 64 0.95 2.23 -2.91
N SER A 65 0.34 1.37 -3.74
CA SER A 65 1.00 0.68 -4.86
C SER A 65 2.28 -0.08 -4.43
N ILE A 66 2.22 -0.72 -3.25
CA ILE A 66 3.25 -1.62 -2.74
C ILE A 66 2.97 -3.00 -3.32
N SER A 67 3.47 -3.25 -4.51
CA SER A 67 3.38 -4.57 -5.17
C SER A 67 4.65 -5.35 -4.91
N GLY A 68 4.52 -6.63 -4.60
CA GLY A 68 5.60 -7.60 -4.79
C GLY A 68 5.05 -8.72 -5.65
N GLY A 69 5.84 -9.08 -6.67
CA GLY A 69 5.73 -10.25 -7.56
C GLY A 69 4.37 -10.51 -8.24
N THR A 70 3.31 -10.68 -7.47
CA THR A 70 1.94 -10.96 -7.90
C THR A 70 1.25 -9.70 -8.41
N GLN A 71 1.65 -9.26 -9.58
CA GLN A 71 0.83 -8.39 -10.41
C GLN A 71 -0.13 -9.25 -11.23
N GLU A 72 -1.38 -8.79 -11.35
CA GLU A 72 -2.30 -9.44 -12.27
C GLU A 72 -1.72 -9.38 -13.69
N PRO A 73 -1.61 -10.54 -14.37
CA PRO A 73 -1.00 -10.59 -15.68
C PRO A 73 -1.79 -9.75 -16.68
N PHE A 74 -1.11 -8.87 -17.42
CA PHE A 74 -1.74 -8.02 -18.43
C PHE A 74 -2.32 -8.87 -19.57
N GLU A 75 -3.57 -8.60 -19.94
CA GLU A 75 -4.25 -9.17 -21.09
C GLU A 75 -4.75 -8.06 -22.01
N GLY A 76 -4.31 -8.05 -23.26
CA GLY A 76 -4.73 -7.05 -24.24
C GLY A 76 -3.65 -6.68 -25.24
N THR A 77 -3.80 -5.51 -25.87
CA THR A 77 -2.84 -5.03 -26.87
C THR A 77 -1.73 -4.24 -26.20
N CYS A 78 -0.47 -4.66 -26.38
CA CYS A 78 0.70 -3.93 -25.88
C CYS A 78 0.71 -2.49 -26.43
N PRO A 79 0.78 -1.46 -25.57
CA PRO A 79 0.77 -0.06 -26.00
C PRO A 79 2.06 0.36 -26.71
N ALA A 80 3.17 -0.38 -26.52
CA ALA A 80 4.45 -0.05 -27.14
C ALA A 80 4.58 -0.61 -28.56
N CYS A 81 4.18 -1.87 -28.80
CA CYS A 81 4.40 -2.54 -30.08
C CYS A 81 3.13 -3.02 -30.80
N GLY A 82 1.95 -2.91 -30.17
CA GLY A 82 0.68 -3.32 -30.77
C GLY A 82 0.42 -4.83 -30.77
N THR A 83 1.30 -5.63 -30.17
CA THR A 83 1.14 -7.09 -30.08
C THR A 83 0.10 -7.46 -29.02
N THR A 84 -0.76 -8.45 -29.31
CA THR A 84 -1.65 -9.03 -28.31
C THR A 84 -0.86 -9.85 -27.30
N VAL A 85 -0.96 -9.46 -26.03
CA VAL A 85 -0.31 -10.09 -24.88
C VAL A 85 -1.30 -11.03 -24.18
N PRO A 86 -1.03 -12.34 -24.12
CA PRO A 86 -1.88 -13.28 -23.42
C PRO A 86 -1.43 -13.41 -21.95
N LYS A 87 -2.18 -12.81 -21.02
CA LYS A 87 -1.96 -12.89 -19.56
C LYS A 87 -0.48 -13.03 -19.17
N SER A 88 0.29 -11.97 -19.40
CA SER A 88 1.72 -11.93 -19.10
C SER A 88 2.11 -10.61 -18.44
N LEU A 89 3.14 -10.65 -17.58
CA LEU A 89 3.76 -9.45 -17.02
C LEU A 89 4.72 -8.77 -18.00
N ASP A 90 5.15 -9.49 -19.02
CA ASP A 90 6.06 -8.99 -20.05
C ASP A 90 5.45 -9.15 -21.44
N CYS A 91 5.65 -8.15 -22.29
CA CYS A 91 5.30 -8.27 -23.70
C CYS A 91 6.29 -9.22 -24.39
N PRO A 92 5.84 -10.32 -25.01
CA PRO A 92 6.73 -11.31 -25.61
C PRO A 92 7.56 -10.78 -26.78
N GLU A 93 7.07 -9.75 -27.48
CA GLU A 93 7.74 -9.20 -28.67
C GLU A 93 8.74 -8.08 -28.35
N CYS A 94 8.36 -7.12 -27.49
CA CYS A 94 9.17 -5.94 -27.23
C CYS A 94 9.83 -5.91 -25.84
N GLY A 95 9.49 -6.87 -24.97
CA GLY A 95 10.04 -6.93 -23.60
C GLY A 95 9.55 -5.82 -22.67
N LEU A 96 8.46 -5.12 -23.01
CA LEU A 96 7.84 -4.16 -22.10
C LEU A 96 7.29 -4.90 -20.88
N HIS A 97 7.78 -4.56 -19.70
CA HIS A 97 7.23 -5.01 -18.44
C HIS A 97 5.99 -4.18 -18.10
N PHE A 98 4.85 -4.85 -17.89
CA PHE A 98 3.58 -4.26 -17.50
C PHE A 98 3.47 -4.04 -15.99
N GLY A 99 4.47 -4.49 -15.25
CA GLY A 99 4.54 -4.30 -13.83
C GLY A 99 4.83 -2.87 -13.41
N PHE A 100 4.10 -2.41 -12.40
CA PHE A 100 4.39 -1.18 -11.68
C PHE A 100 5.32 -1.52 -10.52
N PRO A 101 6.63 -1.20 -10.59
CA PRO A 101 7.49 -1.39 -9.44
C PRO A 101 7.00 -0.51 -8.29
N THR A 102 7.13 -1.01 -7.07
CA THR A 102 6.89 -0.23 -5.86
C THR A 102 7.69 1.09 -5.95
N PRO A 103 7.04 2.27 -5.92
CA PRO A 103 7.72 3.55 -6.11
C PRO A 103 8.84 3.75 -5.09
N ASP A 104 10.03 4.21 -5.48
CA ASP A 104 11.15 4.34 -4.53
C ASP A 104 10.82 5.23 -3.32
N GLY A 105 9.96 6.24 -3.50
CA GLY A 105 9.51 7.13 -2.41
C GLY A 105 8.71 6.43 -1.32
N ILE A 106 7.98 5.34 -1.62
CA ILE A 106 7.20 4.63 -0.60
C ILE A 106 8.08 3.79 0.33
N LYS A 107 9.30 3.45 -0.09
CA LYS A 107 10.24 2.66 0.73
C LYS A 107 10.67 3.39 2.01
N GLU A 108 10.55 4.71 2.03
CA GLU A 108 10.79 5.54 3.22
C GLU A 108 9.53 5.71 4.09
N HIS A 109 8.36 5.30 3.60
CA HIS A 109 7.09 5.46 4.30
C HIS A 109 7.01 4.54 5.54
N PRO A 110 6.47 5.02 6.69
CA PRO A 110 6.36 4.22 7.92
C PRO A 110 5.64 2.89 7.74
N PHE A 111 4.63 2.84 6.88
CA PHE A 111 3.90 1.62 6.55
C PHE A 111 4.77 0.59 5.81
N TYR A 112 5.58 1.01 4.82
CA TYR A 112 6.47 0.10 4.11
C TYR A 112 7.51 -0.52 5.05
N ARG A 113 8.12 0.31 5.92
CA ARG A 113 9.08 -0.16 6.93
C ARG A 113 8.49 -1.14 7.93
N PHE A 114 7.22 -0.96 8.26
CA PHE A 114 6.50 -1.91 9.10
C PHE A 114 6.25 -3.24 8.39
N LEU A 115 5.81 -3.22 7.14
CA LEU A 115 5.67 -4.44 6.35
C LEU A 115 7.00 -5.19 6.26
N GLU A 116 8.11 -4.47 6.01
CA GLU A 116 9.46 -5.01 5.98
C GLU A 116 9.85 -5.67 7.32
N HIS A 117 9.66 -4.95 8.43
CA HIS A 117 10.01 -5.43 9.77
C HIS A 117 9.21 -6.66 10.21
N HIS A 118 7.98 -6.78 9.73
CA HIS A 118 7.09 -7.88 10.05
C HIS A 118 7.09 -9.00 9.01
N SER A 119 7.95 -8.94 7.99
CA SER A 119 7.99 -9.89 6.87
C SER A 119 6.64 -10.06 6.17
N LEU A 120 5.90 -8.96 6.06
CA LEU A 120 4.61 -8.87 5.37
C LEU A 120 4.74 -8.28 3.96
N LEU A 121 5.96 -7.93 3.55
CA LEU A 121 6.20 -7.57 2.17
C LEU A 121 5.99 -8.79 1.28
N PRO A 122 5.28 -8.63 0.15
CA PRO A 122 5.16 -9.68 -0.85
C PRO A 122 6.54 -10.13 -1.36
N GLU A 123 6.70 -11.44 -1.59
CA GLU A 123 7.94 -12.02 -2.13
C GLU A 123 8.16 -11.54 -3.58
N ASP A 124 9.41 -11.20 -3.91
CA ASP A 124 9.84 -10.75 -5.24
C ASP A 124 10.07 -11.94 -6.19
#